data_AF-A0A1Z7ZVQ1-F1
#
_entry.id   AF-A0A1Z7ZVQ1-F1
#
_cell.length_a   1.000
_cell.length_b   1.000
_cell.length_c   1.000
_cell.angle_alpha   90.00
_cell.angle_beta   90.00
_cell.angle_gamma   90.00
#
_symmetry.space_group_name_H-M   'P 1'
#
loop_
_entity.id
_entity.type
_entity.pdbx_description
1 polymer ?
#
loop_
_entity_poly.entity_id
_entity_poly.type
_entity_poly.pdbx_seq_one_letter_code
_entity_poly.pdbx_strand_id
1 'polypeptide(L)'
;MKIKISFLLILYSLIINGQETAVFEKLHSTEIDNSIYLLFDGKTFSYSKEWLETDKSFITIKKDEIKQFQVSNDDNNNFKMYLAFYNPLQVKIENSESEEDDSNYTSISTFLENIPVDLPFSSDMSSGDAAKTFATSKINNYSSLKGVNKTTVDENLKAVNQIIKTLPKNSMLLYDWVKLFNEHIAIDKIARDNIYTQAFKTKTDVIDGVTAIEHFLFKPIEIAIDRNNRPKKTVNEWITYAHDTLYNADQNLESFSAKLTASKQISDALIKKRETASKNLEALKNMFSKDLVTIESLLDLNSTTKKEFRNLSMSKVVFIEAMVSDRMELLNRNLSVLLKLNKRLTNFTDAFRGIANPVGYKLIEDDKFPWSYEKTKVYDIKSTKLLQNGDADKDGVYAIKVKVFKSQGRLAVFPSLGLFYTPFEYKNYGISEGVVAETQGDAVYFRPAAYLNFLLRPKKGDILYPMLQIGVTQGIKTPLFPVGIGFSIRDRFSITIGPLLAFQNELDKLTIGATADDAILKDDINTRVRVSWYLSLNYKLGK
;
A
#
# COMPACT_ATOMS: atom_id res chain seq x y z
N MET A 1 -59.15 31.44 -2.54
CA MET A 1 -58.26 31.65 -1.37
C MET A 1 -57.16 32.65 -1.74
N LYS A 2 -56.98 33.76 -1.02
CA LYS A 2 -55.91 34.76 -1.32
C LYS A 2 -54.68 34.47 -0.45
N ILE A 3 -53.71 33.74 -0.98
CA ILE A 3 -52.39 33.58 -0.33
C ILE A 3 -51.71 34.96 -0.34
N LYS A 4 -51.39 35.50 0.84
CA LYS A 4 -50.74 36.82 0.96
C LYS A 4 -49.30 36.74 0.44
N ILE A 5 -48.90 37.70 -0.38
CA ILE A 5 -47.52 37.85 -0.89
C ILE A 5 -46.49 37.91 0.25
N SER A 6 -46.90 38.43 1.42
CA SER A 6 -46.13 38.39 2.68
C SER A 6 -45.63 36.99 3.06
N PHE A 7 -46.41 35.93 2.79
CA PHE A 7 -46.04 34.55 3.10
C PHE A 7 -44.92 34.06 2.17
N LEU A 8 -44.99 34.42 0.89
CA LEU A 8 -43.93 34.18 -0.10
C LEU A 8 -42.65 34.94 0.23
N LEU A 9 -42.73 36.16 0.75
CA LEU A 9 -41.56 36.94 1.17
C LEU A 9 -40.91 36.38 2.45
N ILE A 10 -41.69 35.94 3.44
CA ILE A 10 -41.17 35.27 4.64
C ILE A 10 -40.48 33.95 4.26
N LEU A 11 -41.09 33.15 3.37
CA LEU A 11 -40.44 31.98 2.77
C LEU A 11 -39.13 32.36 2.06
N TYR A 12 -39.11 33.43 1.26
CA TYR A 12 -37.91 33.87 0.55
C TYR A 12 -36.74 34.19 1.49
N SER A 13 -37.00 34.83 2.64
CA SER A 13 -35.99 35.10 3.67
C SER A 13 -35.52 33.86 4.46
N LEU A 14 -36.22 32.73 4.36
CA LEU A 14 -35.87 31.47 5.04
C LEU A 14 -35.13 30.47 4.12
N ILE A 15 -34.96 30.76 2.83
CA ILE A 15 -34.27 29.88 1.87
C ILE A 15 -32.77 30.25 1.80
N ILE A 16 -32.01 29.82 2.80
CA ILE A 16 -30.54 29.79 2.77
C ILE A 16 -30.08 28.43 3.31
N ASN A 17 -29.37 27.67 2.47
CA ASN A 17 -28.80 26.32 2.73
C ASN A 17 -29.84 25.18 2.92
N GLY A 18 -30.16 24.46 1.84
CA GLY A 18 -30.82 23.16 1.93
C GLY A 18 -29.86 22.01 1.61
N GLN A 19 -29.95 20.88 2.32
CA GLN A 19 -29.12 19.68 2.09
C GLN A 19 -27.60 19.90 2.19
N GLU A 20 -26.84 18.80 2.34
CA GLU A 20 -25.38 18.85 2.43
C GLU A 20 -24.74 18.46 1.10
N THR A 21 -23.73 19.20 0.67
CA THR A 21 -23.02 18.96 -0.60
C THR A 21 -22.50 17.52 -0.72
N ALA A 22 -22.08 16.93 0.41
CA ALA A 22 -21.65 15.53 0.52
C ALA A 22 -22.71 14.53 0.02
N VAL A 23 -24.01 14.79 0.21
CA VAL A 23 -25.11 13.95 -0.28
C VAL A 23 -25.13 13.90 -1.82
N PHE A 24 -24.88 15.04 -2.46
CA PHE A 24 -24.78 15.15 -3.92
C PHE A 24 -23.46 14.57 -4.46
N GLU A 25 -22.36 14.73 -3.74
CA GLU A 25 -21.09 14.10 -4.09
C GLU A 25 -21.18 12.57 -3.99
N LYS A 26 -21.83 12.04 -2.96
CA LYS A 26 -22.13 10.61 -2.80
C LYS A 26 -22.90 10.06 -3.99
N LEU A 27 -23.96 10.76 -4.41
CA LEU A 27 -24.72 10.41 -5.62
C LEU A 27 -23.86 10.41 -6.88
N HIS A 28 -22.93 11.36 -7.02
CA HIS A 28 -22.10 11.50 -8.22
C HIS A 28 -20.75 10.77 -8.15
N SER A 29 -20.56 9.90 -7.15
CA SER A 29 -19.34 9.14 -6.94
C SER A 29 -19.12 8.05 -8.01
N THR A 30 -17.95 7.42 -7.95
CA THR A 30 -17.44 6.49 -8.96
C THR A 30 -17.81 5.06 -8.60
N GLU A 31 -18.82 4.52 -9.28
CA GLU A 31 -19.18 3.09 -9.22
C GLU A 31 -17.99 2.23 -9.72
N ILE A 32 -17.62 1.22 -8.94
CA ILE A 32 -16.58 0.22 -9.21
C ILE A 32 -17.12 -1.16 -8.87
N ASP A 33 -16.59 -2.19 -9.53
CA ASP A 33 -16.96 -3.57 -9.22
C ASP A 33 -16.24 -4.01 -7.94
N ASN A 34 -15.02 -4.54 -8.07
CA ASN A 34 -14.29 -5.13 -6.94
C ASN A 34 -12.89 -4.51 -6.70
N SER A 35 -12.41 -3.56 -7.52
CA SER A 35 -11.01 -3.11 -7.45
C SER A 35 -10.77 -1.69 -7.96
N ILE A 36 -9.68 -1.09 -7.48
CA ILE A 36 -9.03 0.07 -8.11
C ILE A 36 -7.52 -0.14 -8.21
N TYR A 37 -6.93 0.42 -9.26
CA TYR A 37 -5.51 0.34 -9.59
C TYR A 37 -4.92 1.74 -9.54
N LEU A 38 -4.16 2.05 -8.48
CA LEU A 38 -3.50 3.32 -8.27
C LEU A 38 -2.10 3.33 -8.88
N LEU A 39 -1.77 4.40 -9.57
CA LEU A 39 -0.44 4.70 -10.13
C LEU A 39 0.06 6.02 -9.55
N PHE A 40 1.35 6.08 -9.20
CA PHE A 40 2.04 7.33 -8.85
C PHE A 40 3.19 7.56 -9.82
N ASP A 41 3.15 8.65 -10.60
CA ASP A 41 4.13 8.96 -11.65
C ASP A 41 5.40 9.68 -11.13
N GLY A 42 5.51 9.85 -9.81
CA GLY A 42 6.52 10.69 -9.15
C GLY A 42 6.04 12.11 -8.83
N LYS A 43 4.84 12.52 -9.27
CA LYS A 43 4.27 13.86 -9.07
C LYS A 43 2.79 13.87 -8.70
N THR A 44 2.00 12.90 -9.18
CA THR A 44 0.54 12.82 -9.03
C THR A 44 0.10 11.37 -8.88
N PHE A 45 -1.00 11.16 -8.16
CA PHE A 45 -1.71 9.88 -8.20
C PHE A 45 -2.72 9.89 -9.35
N SER A 46 -2.87 8.74 -10.02
CA SER A 46 -3.95 8.48 -10.96
C SER A 46 -4.55 7.10 -10.71
N TYR A 47 -5.79 6.85 -11.12
CA TYR A 47 -6.46 5.55 -10.91
C TYR A 47 -7.07 4.96 -12.19
N SER A 48 -7.12 3.64 -12.25
CA SER A 48 -7.99 2.86 -13.15
C SER A 48 -8.94 2.00 -12.32
N LYS A 49 -10.09 1.62 -12.91
CA LYS A 49 -11.00 0.59 -12.36
C LYS A 49 -10.62 -0.82 -12.81
N GLU A 50 -10.05 -0.90 -14.00
CA GLU A 50 -9.69 -2.15 -14.68
C GLU A 50 -8.18 -2.35 -14.61
N TRP A 51 -7.73 -3.60 -14.54
CA TRP A 51 -6.33 -3.93 -14.76
C TRP A 51 -6.00 -3.73 -16.24
N LEU A 52 -4.92 -3.00 -16.53
CA LEU A 52 -4.63 -2.52 -17.88
C LEU A 52 -3.53 -3.33 -18.56
N GLU A 53 -3.95 -4.27 -19.39
CA GLU A 53 -3.15 -4.80 -20.52
C GLU A 53 -3.35 -3.95 -21.81
N THR A 54 -4.20 -2.91 -21.80
CA THR A 54 -4.59 -2.12 -22.99
C THR A 54 -4.72 -0.61 -22.72
N ASP A 55 -4.75 0.19 -23.79
CA ASP A 55 -4.58 1.66 -23.86
C ASP A 55 -5.61 2.57 -23.14
N LYS A 56 -6.37 2.08 -22.15
CA LYS A 56 -7.29 2.95 -21.39
C LYS A 56 -6.51 3.93 -20.51
N SER A 57 -6.93 5.19 -20.48
CA SER A 57 -6.25 6.22 -19.71
C SER A 57 -6.54 6.13 -18.21
N PHE A 58 -5.49 6.18 -17.40
CA PHE A 58 -5.60 6.46 -15.97
C PHE A 58 -6.23 7.84 -15.73
N ILE A 59 -7.12 7.94 -14.74
CA ILE A 59 -7.77 9.19 -14.35
C ILE A 59 -6.95 9.85 -13.24
N THR A 60 -6.38 11.03 -13.51
CA THR A 60 -5.59 11.78 -12.53
C THR A 60 -6.44 12.26 -11.36
N ILE A 61 -5.91 12.07 -10.15
CA ILE A 61 -6.40 12.60 -8.89
C ILE A 61 -5.62 13.90 -8.63
N LYS A 62 -6.28 14.97 -8.19
CA LYS A 62 -5.59 16.21 -7.81
C LYS A 62 -5.00 16.07 -6.40
N LYS A 63 -3.99 16.88 -6.09
CA LYS A 63 -3.42 16.91 -4.74
C LYS A 63 -4.50 17.29 -3.73
N ASP A 64 -4.54 16.57 -2.62
CA ASP A 64 -5.47 16.78 -1.51
C ASP A 64 -6.97 16.60 -1.91
N GLU A 65 -7.24 15.96 -3.05
CA GLU A 65 -8.60 15.65 -3.51
C GLU A 65 -9.17 14.40 -2.83
N ILE A 66 -10.43 14.49 -2.42
CA ILE A 66 -11.21 13.35 -1.93
C ILE A 66 -11.87 12.65 -3.13
N LYS A 67 -11.42 11.43 -3.45
CA LYS A 67 -12.10 10.57 -4.43
C LYS A 67 -13.07 9.62 -3.72
N GLN A 68 -14.31 9.60 -4.21
CA GLN A 68 -15.39 8.79 -3.65
C GLN A 68 -15.74 7.64 -4.60
N PHE A 69 -15.87 6.43 -4.06
CA PHE A 69 -16.16 5.20 -4.79
C PHE A 69 -17.32 4.41 -4.17
N GLN A 70 -18.10 3.75 -5.03
CA GLN A 70 -19.19 2.82 -4.64
C GLN A 70 -18.83 1.40 -5.09
N VAL A 71 -18.71 0.46 -4.14
CA VAL A 71 -18.49 -0.97 -4.42
C VAL A 71 -19.83 -1.63 -4.75
N SER A 72 -19.96 -2.20 -5.94
CA SER A 72 -21.21 -2.81 -6.43
C SER A 72 -21.70 -3.96 -5.54
N ASN A 73 -22.97 -4.35 -5.69
CA ASN A 73 -23.57 -5.46 -4.95
C ASN A 73 -23.38 -6.76 -5.73
N ASP A 74 -22.21 -7.38 -5.60
CA ASP A 74 -21.95 -8.76 -6.05
C ASP A 74 -22.04 -9.75 -4.86
N ASP A 75 -21.84 -11.05 -5.10
CA ASP A 75 -21.99 -12.08 -4.06
C ASP A 75 -20.90 -12.02 -2.96
N ASN A 76 -19.78 -11.33 -3.23
CA ASN A 76 -18.62 -11.29 -2.33
C ASN A 76 -18.45 -9.95 -1.62
N ASN A 77 -18.79 -8.85 -2.29
CA ASN A 77 -18.64 -7.47 -1.86
C ASN A 77 -17.22 -7.12 -1.39
N ASN A 78 -16.21 -7.75 -2.02
CA ASN A 78 -14.80 -7.49 -1.74
C ASN A 78 -14.35 -6.24 -2.51
N PHE A 79 -13.57 -5.37 -1.85
CA PHE A 79 -12.87 -4.26 -2.46
C PHE A 79 -11.36 -4.45 -2.32
N LYS A 80 -10.64 -4.39 -3.44
CA LYS A 80 -9.18 -4.53 -3.48
C LYS A 80 -8.53 -3.26 -4.01
N MET A 81 -7.65 -2.69 -3.21
CA MET A 81 -6.82 -1.56 -3.63
C MET A 81 -5.45 -2.08 -4.07
N TYR A 82 -5.14 -1.90 -5.35
CA TYR A 82 -3.85 -2.25 -5.94
C TYR A 82 -3.02 -0.98 -6.15
N LEU A 83 -1.74 -1.04 -5.79
CA LEU A 83 -0.76 -0.01 -6.06
C LEU A 83 0.22 -0.52 -7.11
N ALA A 84 0.38 0.23 -8.20
CA ALA A 84 1.37 -0.04 -9.24
C ALA A 84 2.80 0.05 -8.68
N PHE A 85 3.74 -0.61 -9.34
CA PHE A 85 5.15 -0.53 -9.00
C PHE A 85 5.65 0.92 -8.98
N TYR A 86 6.47 1.24 -7.99
CA TYR A 86 7.18 2.50 -7.86
C TYR A 86 8.62 2.24 -7.40
N ASN A 87 9.55 3.12 -7.76
CA ASN A 87 10.94 3.02 -7.33
C ASN A 87 11.05 3.42 -5.83
N PRO A 88 11.32 2.49 -4.91
CA PRO A 88 11.33 2.75 -3.47
C PRO A 88 12.56 3.55 -3.00
N LEU A 89 13.48 3.89 -3.89
CA LEU A 89 14.62 4.77 -3.64
C LEU A 89 14.31 6.24 -3.96
N GLN A 90 13.30 6.50 -4.80
CA GLN A 90 12.84 7.85 -5.15
C GLN A 90 11.58 8.27 -4.39
N VAL A 91 10.76 7.31 -3.97
CA VAL A 91 9.45 7.56 -3.36
C VAL A 91 9.20 6.57 -2.23
N LYS A 92 8.72 7.07 -1.09
CA LYS A 92 8.03 6.27 -0.06
C LYS A 92 6.53 6.48 -0.23
N ILE A 93 5.75 5.39 -0.32
CA ILE A 93 4.28 5.47 -0.26
C ILE A 93 3.79 4.81 1.02
N GLU A 94 2.95 5.52 1.75
CA GLU A 94 2.32 5.13 3.01
C GLU A 94 0.79 5.13 2.81
N ASN A 95 0.12 4.09 3.28
CA ASN A 95 -1.34 4.00 3.39
C ASN A 95 -1.73 3.92 4.88
N SER A 96 -2.82 4.59 5.25
CA SER A 96 -3.48 4.44 6.55
C SER A 96 -4.99 4.40 6.37
N GLU A 97 -5.61 3.40 6.99
CA GLU A 97 -7.04 3.15 6.97
C GLU A 97 -7.75 3.83 8.15
N SER A 98 -9.00 4.24 7.96
CA SER A 98 -9.90 4.73 9.01
C SER A 98 -11.36 4.50 8.60
N GLU A 99 -12.27 4.51 9.57
CA GLU A 99 -13.72 4.40 9.31
C GLU A 99 -14.43 5.69 9.71
N GLU A 100 -15.37 6.13 8.87
CA GLU A 100 -16.38 7.15 9.17
C GLU A 100 -17.77 6.50 9.11
N ASP A 101 -18.79 7.07 9.74
CA ASP A 101 -20.16 6.57 9.61
C ASP A 101 -20.70 6.76 8.18
N ASP A 102 -21.43 5.78 7.63
CA ASP A 102 -22.06 5.98 6.32
C ASP A 102 -23.21 6.98 6.42
N SER A 103 -23.10 8.08 5.68
CA SER A 103 -24.10 9.16 5.67
C SER A 103 -25.55 8.72 5.39
N ASN A 104 -25.81 7.63 4.65
CA ASN A 104 -27.18 7.15 4.49
C ASN A 104 -27.60 6.35 5.73
N TYR A 105 -26.72 5.53 6.30
CA TYR A 105 -26.99 4.83 7.56
C TYR A 105 -27.22 5.82 8.71
N THR A 106 -26.32 6.79 8.92
CA THR A 106 -26.48 7.85 9.94
C THR A 106 -27.79 8.61 9.75
N SER A 107 -28.21 8.86 8.50
CA SER A 107 -29.48 9.50 8.19
C SER A 107 -30.69 8.64 8.56
N ILE A 108 -30.59 7.32 8.41
CA ILE A 108 -31.63 6.36 8.80
C ILE A 108 -31.64 6.21 10.33
N SER A 109 -30.50 5.99 10.99
CA SER A 109 -30.42 5.84 12.45
C SER A 109 -30.90 7.11 13.15
N THR A 110 -30.41 8.28 12.75
CA THR A 110 -30.88 9.58 13.30
C THR A 110 -32.39 9.75 13.11
N PHE A 111 -32.96 9.30 11.98
CA PHE A 111 -34.41 9.36 11.78
C PHE A 111 -35.15 8.40 12.71
N LEU A 112 -34.70 7.14 12.82
CA LEU A 112 -35.31 6.10 13.67
C LEU A 112 -35.17 6.40 15.17
N GLU A 113 -34.03 6.92 15.62
CA GLU A 113 -33.77 7.38 17.00
C GLU A 113 -34.68 8.54 17.41
N ASN A 114 -35.19 9.31 16.44
CA ASN A 114 -36.19 10.37 16.65
C ASN A 114 -37.64 9.88 16.44
N ILE A 115 -37.86 8.59 16.20
CA ILE A 115 -39.19 7.95 16.34
C ILE A 115 -39.28 7.39 17.79
N PRO A 116 -40.40 7.57 18.51
CA PRO A 116 -40.59 6.95 19.82
C PRO A 116 -40.49 5.42 19.78
N VAL A 117 -39.64 4.82 20.65
CA VAL A 117 -39.12 3.45 20.51
C VAL A 117 -39.82 2.40 21.41
N ASP A 118 -41.11 2.55 21.70
CA ASP A 118 -41.88 1.57 22.51
C ASP A 118 -42.29 0.32 21.69
N LEU A 119 -41.32 -0.41 21.11
CA LEU A 119 -41.50 -1.65 20.33
C LEU A 119 -40.36 -2.68 20.59
N PRO A 120 -40.64 -3.92 21.04
CA PRO A 120 -39.61 -4.89 21.49
C PRO A 120 -39.18 -5.98 20.47
N PHE A 121 -38.19 -6.82 20.87
CA PHE A 121 -37.50 -7.96 20.18
C PHE A 121 -36.37 -7.58 19.19
N SER A 122 -35.29 -8.35 18.92
CA SER A 122 -34.52 -9.46 19.58
C SER A 122 -33.14 -9.59 18.83
N SER A 123 -32.20 -10.54 18.96
CA SER A 123 -31.98 -11.84 19.67
C SER A 123 -30.48 -12.26 19.60
N ASP A 124 -30.03 -13.25 20.38
CA ASP A 124 -28.64 -13.75 20.51
C ASP A 124 -28.13 -14.80 19.45
N MET A 125 -26.85 -15.20 19.59
CA MET A 125 -26.11 -16.39 19.04
C MET A 125 -25.32 -16.17 17.71
N SER A 126 -24.24 -16.92 17.36
CA SER A 126 -23.69 -18.23 17.83
C SER A 126 -22.13 -18.42 17.69
N SER A 127 -21.65 -19.68 17.77
CA SER A 127 -20.25 -20.21 17.76
C SER A 127 -19.68 -20.56 16.34
N GLY A 128 -18.45 -21.08 16.06
CA GLY A 128 -17.25 -21.51 16.83
C GLY A 128 -16.26 -22.40 15.99
N ASP A 129 -15.23 -22.98 16.64
CA ASP A 129 -14.36 -24.15 16.28
C ASP A 129 -13.11 -24.13 15.31
N ALA A 130 -11.97 -24.62 15.87
CA ALA A 130 -10.96 -25.65 15.44
C ALA A 130 -10.38 -25.80 13.99
N ALA A 131 -9.19 -26.39 13.68
CA ALA A 131 -7.91 -26.74 14.36
C ALA A 131 -6.88 -27.42 13.36
N LYS A 132 -5.70 -27.91 13.84
CA LYS A 132 -4.68 -28.84 13.19
C LYS A 132 -3.58 -28.21 12.28
N THR A 133 -2.36 -28.75 12.04
CA THR A 133 -1.45 -29.77 12.68
C THR A 133 0.03 -29.62 12.14
N PHE A 134 1.02 -30.31 12.75
CA PHE A 134 2.50 -30.23 12.57
C PHE A 134 3.16 -30.84 11.28
N ALA A 135 4.50 -30.68 11.15
CA ALA A 135 5.32 -30.95 9.94
C ALA A 135 6.54 -31.94 10.13
N THR A 136 7.53 -31.91 9.22
CA THR A 136 8.44 -33.01 8.80
C THR A 136 9.94 -32.89 9.17
N SER A 137 10.77 -33.94 8.91
CA SER A 137 12.09 -33.87 8.20
C SER A 137 13.00 -35.13 8.31
N LYS A 138 13.94 -35.31 7.35
CA LYS A 138 15.17 -36.16 7.40
C LYS A 138 16.01 -36.03 6.10
N ILE A 139 17.36 -36.17 6.14
CA ILE A 139 18.31 -36.58 5.05
C ILE A 139 19.79 -36.57 5.55
N ASN A 140 20.74 -37.20 4.84
CA ASN A 140 22.11 -37.56 5.30
C ASN A 140 23.31 -37.17 4.37
N ASN A 141 24.50 -37.01 4.98
CA ASN A 141 25.88 -37.39 4.52
C ASN A 141 26.63 -36.70 3.34
N TYR A 142 27.97 -36.90 3.32
CA TYR A 142 29.00 -36.25 2.47
C TYR A 142 30.21 -37.19 2.14
N SER A 143 30.91 -36.96 1.00
CA SER A 143 32.25 -37.54 0.62
C SER A 143 32.79 -36.81 -0.66
N SER A 144 34.02 -36.89 -1.20
CA SER A 144 35.39 -37.31 -0.79
C SER A 144 36.45 -36.66 -1.76
N LEU A 145 37.74 -37.09 -1.81
CA LEU A 145 38.83 -36.43 -2.59
C LEU A 145 39.95 -37.35 -3.14
N LYS A 146 40.64 -36.89 -4.22
CA LYS A 146 41.95 -37.31 -4.84
C LYS A 146 42.26 -36.35 -6.04
N GLY A 147 43.42 -36.30 -6.72
CA GLY A 147 44.73 -36.96 -6.67
C GLY A 147 45.69 -36.35 -7.75
N VAL A 148 47.02 -36.63 -7.76
CA VAL A 148 48.03 -35.90 -8.61
C VAL A 148 49.17 -36.83 -9.14
N ASN A 149 49.83 -36.46 -10.26
CA ASN A 149 50.93 -37.17 -10.96
C ASN A 149 52.26 -36.35 -11.08
N LYS A 150 53.35 -36.96 -11.60
CA LYS A 150 54.74 -36.39 -11.70
C LYS A 150 55.12 -35.80 -13.09
N THR A 151 56.23 -35.04 -13.15
CA THR A 151 56.78 -34.32 -14.33
C THR A 151 58.34 -34.38 -14.35
N THR A 152 59.02 -33.90 -15.41
CA THR A 152 60.48 -34.07 -15.61
C THR A 152 61.36 -32.80 -15.51
N VAL A 153 62.69 -32.97 -15.40
CA VAL A 153 63.65 -31.91 -14.98
C VAL A 153 63.83 -30.78 -16.00
N ASP A 154 63.96 -31.04 -17.29
CA ASP A 154 64.13 -29.97 -18.30
C ASP A 154 62.86 -29.14 -18.49
N GLU A 155 61.69 -29.74 -18.23
CA GLU A 155 60.41 -29.05 -18.18
C GLU A 155 60.34 -28.15 -16.94
N ASN A 156 60.80 -28.65 -15.78
CA ASN A 156 60.91 -27.88 -14.54
C ASN A 156 61.84 -26.67 -14.69
N LEU A 157 63.02 -26.81 -15.32
CA LEU A 157 63.95 -25.69 -15.53
C LEU A 157 63.33 -24.57 -16.38
N LYS A 158 62.59 -24.93 -17.44
CA LYS A 158 61.85 -23.96 -18.28
C LYS A 158 60.71 -23.31 -17.50
N ALA A 159 59.94 -24.10 -16.75
CA ALA A 159 58.82 -23.61 -15.94
C ALA A 159 59.28 -22.60 -14.86
N VAL A 160 60.35 -22.91 -14.11
CA VAL A 160 60.94 -22.02 -13.09
C VAL A 160 61.34 -20.68 -13.72
N ASN A 161 62.08 -20.71 -14.83
CA ASN A 161 62.50 -19.49 -15.54
C ASN A 161 61.34 -18.69 -16.16
N GLN A 162 60.21 -19.32 -16.47
CA GLN A 162 59.01 -18.65 -16.94
C GLN A 162 58.24 -17.98 -15.78
N ILE A 163 58.11 -18.66 -14.64
CA ILE A 163 57.49 -18.12 -13.42
C ILE A 163 58.23 -16.86 -12.92
N ILE A 164 59.57 -16.88 -12.89
CA ILE A 164 60.40 -15.71 -12.49
C ILE A 164 60.16 -14.47 -13.36
N LYS A 165 59.66 -14.66 -14.59
CA LYS A 165 59.29 -13.56 -15.49
C LYS A 165 57.88 -13.02 -15.24
N THR A 166 56.95 -13.82 -14.71
CA THR A 166 55.56 -13.40 -14.42
C THR A 166 55.37 -12.77 -13.05
N LEU A 167 56.28 -13.00 -12.10
CA LEU A 167 56.22 -12.45 -10.74
C LEU A 167 55.93 -10.92 -10.72
N PRO A 168 55.12 -10.42 -9.77
CA PRO A 168 54.52 -9.09 -9.79
C PRO A 168 55.51 -7.99 -9.36
N LYS A 169 56.46 -7.68 -10.25
CA LYS A 169 57.55 -6.71 -10.05
C LYS A 169 57.10 -5.27 -9.77
N ASN A 170 55.81 -4.96 -9.94
CA ASN A 170 55.18 -3.67 -9.64
C ASN A 170 54.08 -3.79 -8.56
N SER A 171 54.21 -4.76 -7.63
CA SER A 171 53.31 -4.94 -6.49
C SER A 171 53.47 -3.81 -5.47
N MET A 172 52.38 -3.09 -5.18
CA MET A 172 52.33 -2.07 -4.12
C MET A 172 52.59 -2.66 -2.74
N LEU A 173 52.23 -3.92 -2.51
CA LEU A 173 52.48 -4.60 -1.23
C LEU A 173 53.91 -5.16 -1.14
N LEU A 174 54.40 -5.79 -2.21
CA LEU A 174 55.56 -6.69 -2.17
C LEU A 174 56.78 -6.25 -2.99
N TYR A 175 56.80 -5.08 -3.62
CA TYR A 175 57.90 -4.59 -4.48
C TYR A 175 59.32 -5.00 -4.03
N ASP A 176 59.72 -4.55 -2.84
CA ASP A 176 61.08 -4.76 -2.29
C ASP A 176 61.35 -6.23 -1.98
N TRP A 177 60.31 -6.95 -1.56
CA TRP A 177 60.40 -8.37 -1.19
C TRP A 177 60.51 -9.24 -2.44
N VAL A 178 59.72 -8.96 -3.48
CA VAL A 178 59.80 -9.64 -4.79
C VAL A 178 61.12 -9.33 -5.49
N LYS A 179 61.67 -8.12 -5.32
CA LYS A 179 63.02 -7.79 -5.77
C LYS A 179 64.08 -8.67 -5.07
N LEU A 180 64.16 -8.60 -3.73
CA LEU A 180 65.16 -9.33 -2.95
C LEU A 180 65.02 -10.86 -3.08
N PHE A 181 63.79 -11.37 -3.26
CA PHE A 181 63.53 -12.77 -3.58
C PHE A 181 64.14 -13.13 -4.94
N ASN A 182 63.82 -12.38 -6.01
CA ASN A 182 64.32 -12.64 -7.36
C ASN A 182 65.86 -12.55 -7.48
N GLU A 183 66.50 -11.69 -6.69
CA GLU A 183 67.96 -11.53 -6.67
C GLU A 183 68.70 -12.74 -6.08
N HIS A 184 68.00 -13.65 -5.39
CA HIS A 184 68.62 -14.76 -4.61
C HIS A 184 68.02 -16.16 -4.85
N ILE A 185 67.17 -16.39 -5.86
CA ILE A 185 66.54 -17.73 -6.05
C ILE A 185 67.57 -18.78 -6.49
N ALA A 186 67.58 -19.94 -5.84
CA ALA A 186 68.52 -21.03 -6.10
C ALA A 186 68.09 -21.86 -7.34
N ILE A 187 68.09 -21.26 -8.54
CA ILE A 187 67.50 -21.83 -9.77
C ILE A 187 67.95 -23.28 -10.02
N ASP A 188 69.25 -23.53 -9.96
CA ASP A 188 69.84 -24.87 -10.18
C ASP A 188 69.35 -25.91 -9.17
N LYS A 189 69.25 -25.52 -7.89
CA LYS A 189 68.74 -26.38 -6.81
C LYS A 189 67.26 -26.69 -7.01
N ILE A 190 66.47 -25.67 -7.37
CA ILE A 190 65.02 -25.76 -7.55
C ILE A 190 64.66 -26.66 -8.73
N ALA A 191 65.38 -26.56 -9.86
CA ALA A 191 65.07 -27.32 -11.07
C ALA A 191 65.46 -28.80 -10.98
N ARG A 192 66.56 -29.13 -10.28
CA ARG A 192 67.12 -30.50 -10.19
C ARG A 192 66.35 -31.44 -9.25
N ASP A 193 65.52 -30.91 -8.35
CA ASP A 193 64.72 -31.70 -7.41
C ASP A 193 63.24 -31.27 -7.45
N ASN A 194 62.36 -32.22 -7.80
CA ASN A 194 60.92 -32.01 -7.90
C ASN A 194 60.26 -31.56 -6.58
N ILE A 195 60.85 -31.87 -5.41
CA ILE A 195 60.37 -31.38 -4.11
C ILE A 195 60.58 -29.87 -4.03
N TYR A 196 61.79 -29.39 -4.35
CA TYR A 196 62.07 -27.95 -4.39
C TYR A 196 61.34 -27.26 -5.56
N THR A 197 61.18 -27.90 -6.72
CA THR A 197 60.34 -27.36 -7.82
C THR A 197 58.89 -27.15 -7.35
N GLN A 198 58.27 -28.15 -6.72
CA GLN A 198 56.89 -28.06 -6.27
C GLN A 198 56.74 -27.07 -5.10
N ALA A 199 57.70 -27.01 -4.19
CA ALA A 199 57.74 -26.01 -3.12
C ALA A 199 57.85 -24.59 -3.70
N PHE A 200 58.77 -24.36 -4.64
CA PHE A 200 58.94 -23.09 -5.35
C PHE A 200 57.64 -22.66 -6.01
N LYS A 201 57.07 -23.51 -6.88
CA LYS A 201 55.79 -23.24 -7.56
C LYS A 201 54.69 -22.88 -6.57
N THR A 202 54.56 -23.64 -5.49
CA THR A 202 53.53 -23.39 -4.46
C THR A 202 53.72 -22.03 -3.77
N LYS A 203 54.95 -21.50 -3.63
CA LYS A 203 55.17 -20.16 -3.07
C LYS A 203 55.03 -19.06 -4.13
N THR A 204 55.44 -19.29 -5.38
CA THR A 204 55.21 -18.33 -6.47
C THR A 204 53.74 -18.16 -6.81
N ASP A 205 52.92 -19.22 -6.74
CA ASP A 205 51.47 -19.16 -6.88
C ASP A 205 50.83 -18.24 -5.80
N VAL A 206 51.41 -18.19 -4.58
CA VAL A 206 50.99 -17.27 -3.50
C VAL A 206 51.48 -15.83 -3.75
N ILE A 207 52.71 -15.66 -4.26
CA ILE A 207 53.26 -14.34 -4.60
C ILE A 207 52.45 -13.70 -5.74
N ASP A 208 52.20 -14.41 -6.86
CA ASP A 208 51.36 -13.94 -7.97
C ASP A 208 49.93 -13.63 -7.48
N GLY A 209 49.46 -14.40 -6.49
CA GLY A 209 48.19 -14.20 -5.78
C GLY A 209 48.01 -12.81 -5.17
N VAL A 210 49.08 -12.05 -4.89
CA VAL A 210 48.99 -10.65 -4.42
C VAL A 210 48.25 -9.74 -5.41
N THR A 211 48.30 -10.06 -6.70
CA THR A 211 47.64 -9.28 -7.75
C THR A 211 46.12 -9.22 -7.51
N ALA A 212 45.52 -10.32 -7.05
CA ALA A 212 44.09 -10.34 -6.69
C ALA A 212 43.78 -9.51 -5.43
N ILE A 213 44.73 -9.44 -4.48
CA ILE A 213 44.61 -8.62 -3.27
C ILE A 213 44.61 -7.13 -3.66
N GLU A 214 45.61 -6.68 -4.43
CA GLU A 214 45.73 -5.28 -4.87
C GLU A 214 44.58 -4.85 -5.79
N HIS A 215 44.08 -5.76 -6.63
CA HIS A 215 42.91 -5.51 -7.48
C HIS A 215 41.61 -5.41 -6.69
N PHE A 216 41.51 -6.00 -5.49
CA PHE A 216 40.34 -5.79 -4.63
C PHE A 216 40.44 -4.49 -3.81
N LEU A 217 41.63 -4.17 -3.27
CA LEU A 217 41.79 -3.07 -2.31
C LEU A 217 42.01 -1.68 -2.93
N PHE A 218 42.73 -1.63 -4.06
CA PHE A 218 43.37 -0.40 -4.56
C PHE A 218 43.16 -0.14 -6.06
N LYS A 219 43.19 -1.17 -6.90
CA LYS A 219 43.16 -1.02 -8.38
C LYS A 219 41.73 -1.26 -8.94
N PRO A 220 41.41 -0.77 -10.16
CA PRO A 220 40.12 -1.04 -10.79
C PRO A 220 39.91 -2.52 -11.15
N ILE A 221 38.70 -3.02 -10.88
CA ILE A 221 38.21 -4.34 -11.27
C ILE A 221 37.36 -4.21 -12.54
N GLU A 222 37.60 -5.10 -13.51
CA GLU A 222 36.71 -5.31 -14.66
C GLU A 222 35.57 -6.26 -14.28
N ILE A 223 34.33 -5.83 -14.48
CA ILE A 223 33.12 -6.66 -14.38
C ILE A 223 32.29 -6.41 -15.65
N ALA A 224 31.82 -7.48 -16.29
CA ALA A 224 30.94 -7.36 -17.45
C ALA A 224 29.50 -7.06 -16.98
N ILE A 225 28.89 -6.03 -17.55
CA ILE A 225 27.49 -5.64 -17.30
C ILE A 225 26.60 -6.19 -18.42
N ASP A 226 27.11 -6.15 -19.65
CA ASP A 226 26.53 -6.80 -20.82
C ASP A 226 27.64 -7.45 -21.68
N ARG A 227 27.31 -7.94 -22.88
CA ARG A 227 28.28 -8.64 -23.75
C ARG A 227 29.43 -7.74 -24.23
N ASN A 228 29.18 -6.44 -24.37
CA ASN A 228 30.07 -5.46 -24.99
C ASN A 228 30.67 -4.50 -23.95
N ASN A 229 29.96 -4.22 -22.84
CA ASN A 229 30.35 -3.26 -21.82
C ASN A 229 31.03 -3.91 -20.61
N ARG A 230 32.32 -3.60 -20.44
CA ARG A 230 33.16 -4.07 -19.32
C ARG A 230 33.96 -2.91 -18.72
N PRO A 231 33.32 -1.99 -17.99
CA PRO A 231 34.03 -0.85 -17.43
C PRO A 231 34.97 -1.32 -16.31
N LYS A 232 36.02 -0.53 -16.05
CA LYS A 232 36.99 -0.76 -14.98
C LYS A 232 36.74 0.27 -13.89
N LYS A 233 36.39 -0.21 -12.70
CA LYS A 233 36.03 0.61 -11.52
C LYS A 233 36.59 -0.04 -10.26
N THR A 234 37.00 0.76 -9.28
CA THR A 234 37.32 0.25 -7.93
C THR A 234 36.06 -0.30 -7.24
N VAL A 235 36.21 -1.04 -6.14
CA VAL A 235 35.09 -1.63 -5.41
C VAL A 235 34.06 -0.58 -4.97
N ASN A 236 34.50 0.58 -4.49
CA ASN A 236 33.57 1.66 -4.09
C ASN A 236 32.86 2.28 -5.30
N GLU A 237 33.56 2.56 -6.40
CA GLU A 237 32.95 3.06 -7.64
C GLU A 237 31.94 2.07 -8.25
N TRP A 238 32.16 0.76 -8.09
CA TRP A 238 31.19 -0.27 -8.46
C TRP A 238 29.94 -0.24 -7.59
N ILE A 239 30.10 -0.04 -6.27
CA ILE A 239 28.97 0.07 -5.33
C ILE A 239 28.16 1.35 -5.60
N THR A 240 28.81 2.49 -5.79
CA THR A 240 28.17 3.74 -6.21
C THR A 240 27.46 3.58 -7.56
N TYR A 241 28.12 3.01 -8.57
CA TYR A 241 27.50 2.77 -9.87
C TYR A 241 26.24 1.89 -9.78
N ALA A 242 26.27 0.82 -8.98
CA ALA A 242 25.12 -0.06 -8.78
C ALA A 242 23.97 0.66 -8.05
N HIS A 243 24.29 1.44 -7.01
CA HIS A 243 23.34 2.29 -6.30
C HIS A 243 22.69 3.32 -7.23
N ASP A 244 23.48 4.08 -7.99
CA ASP A 244 23.00 5.18 -8.81
C ASP A 244 22.23 4.67 -10.04
N THR A 245 22.56 3.48 -10.55
CA THR A 245 21.77 2.81 -11.59
C THR A 245 20.38 2.42 -11.08
N LEU A 246 20.27 2.00 -9.81
CA LEU A 246 19.00 1.70 -9.14
C LEU A 246 18.22 2.97 -8.74
N TYR A 247 18.89 3.99 -8.22
CA TYR A 247 18.26 5.26 -7.90
C TYR A 247 17.71 5.93 -9.16
N ASN A 248 18.45 5.90 -10.27
CA ASN A 248 18.01 6.37 -11.59
C ASN A 248 17.29 5.26 -12.40
N ALA A 249 16.64 4.32 -11.72
CA ALA A 249 15.59 3.52 -12.32
C ALA A 249 14.29 4.33 -12.42
N ASP A 250 13.54 4.11 -13.49
CA ASP A 250 12.19 4.63 -13.67
C ASP A 250 11.18 3.87 -12.79
N GLN A 251 9.90 4.22 -12.93
CA GLN A 251 8.80 3.64 -12.18
C GLN A 251 8.23 2.35 -12.84
N ASN A 252 8.95 1.69 -13.75
CA ASN A 252 8.53 0.44 -14.40
C ASN A 252 9.18 -0.79 -13.74
N LEU A 253 8.38 -1.81 -13.40
CA LEU A 253 8.82 -3.02 -12.71
C LEU A 253 9.93 -3.77 -13.47
N GLU A 254 9.84 -3.93 -14.79
CA GLU A 254 10.79 -4.73 -15.56
C GLU A 254 12.09 -3.97 -15.84
N SER A 255 12.01 -2.67 -16.15
CA SER A 255 13.19 -1.80 -16.21
C SER A 255 13.97 -1.78 -14.87
N PHE A 256 13.25 -1.63 -13.76
CA PHE A 256 13.82 -1.70 -12.41
C PHE A 256 14.42 -3.09 -12.12
N SER A 257 13.70 -4.17 -12.46
CA SER A 257 14.15 -5.54 -12.20
C SER A 257 15.38 -5.93 -13.01
N ALA A 258 15.53 -5.43 -14.24
CA ALA A 258 16.74 -5.58 -15.03
C ALA A 258 17.94 -4.87 -14.36
N LYS A 259 17.74 -3.62 -13.92
CA LYS A 259 18.76 -2.83 -13.18
C LYS A 259 19.15 -3.49 -11.85
N LEU A 260 18.18 -4.05 -11.11
CA LEU A 260 18.42 -4.84 -9.89
C LEU A 260 19.17 -6.15 -10.16
N THR A 261 18.90 -6.80 -11.28
CA THR A 261 19.63 -8.02 -11.69
C THR A 261 21.10 -7.70 -12.01
N ALA A 262 21.38 -6.59 -12.71
CA ALA A 262 22.74 -6.11 -12.94
C ALA A 262 23.45 -5.74 -11.61
N SER A 263 22.77 -5.05 -10.69
CA SER A 263 23.32 -4.77 -9.35
C SER A 263 23.68 -6.04 -8.57
N LYS A 264 22.85 -7.08 -8.66
CA LYS A 264 23.10 -8.39 -8.03
C LYS A 264 24.34 -9.07 -8.64
N GLN A 265 24.46 -9.10 -9.97
CA GLN A 265 25.63 -9.61 -10.69
C GLN A 265 26.93 -8.87 -10.31
N ILE A 266 26.89 -7.54 -10.17
CA ILE A 266 28.02 -6.75 -9.66
C ILE A 266 28.38 -7.19 -8.24
N SER A 267 27.40 -7.33 -7.33
CA SER A 267 27.68 -7.77 -5.96
C SER A 267 28.23 -9.19 -5.87
N ASP A 268 27.77 -10.13 -6.71
CA ASP A 268 28.28 -11.51 -6.78
C ASP A 268 29.72 -11.57 -7.32
N ALA A 269 30.04 -10.73 -8.31
CA ALA A 269 31.40 -10.59 -8.83
C ALA A 269 32.34 -9.99 -7.76
N LEU A 270 31.89 -8.97 -7.02
CA LEU A 270 32.64 -8.39 -5.91
C LEU A 270 32.86 -9.40 -4.76
N ILE A 271 31.86 -10.22 -4.42
CA ILE A 271 31.99 -11.33 -3.45
C ILE A 271 33.11 -12.30 -3.88
N LYS A 272 33.10 -12.75 -5.13
CA LYS A 272 34.11 -13.70 -5.66
C LYS A 272 35.53 -13.10 -5.66
N LYS A 273 35.64 -11.80 -5.97
CA LYS A 273 36.93 -11.07 -5.91
C LYS A 273 37.41 -10.91 -4.47
N ARG A 274 36.53 -10.54 -3.53
CA ARG A 274 36.80 -10.52 -2.08
C ARG A 274 37.31 -11.87 -1.59
N GLU A 275 36.63 -12.96 -1.89
CA GLU A 275 36.99 -14.30 -1.41
C GLU A 275 38.33 -14.78 -1.95
N THR A 276 38.62 -14.46 -3.22
CA THR A 276 39.95 -14.68 -3.82
C THR A 276 41.01 -13.85 -3.09
N ALA A 277 40.76 -12.56 -2.84
CA ALA A 277 41.67 -11.68 -2.13
C ALA A 277 41.92 -12.13 -0.68
N SER A 278 40.88 -12.49 0.09
CA SER A 278 41.00 -12.99 1.46
C SER A 278 41.78 -14.32 1.53
N LYS A 279 41.51 -15.25 0.60
CA LYS A 279 42.26 -16.52 0.53
C LYS A 279 43.75 -16.27 0.25
N ASN A 280 44.05 -15.40 -0.71
CA ASN A 280 45.43 -15.08 -1.09
C ASN A 280 46.14 -14.27 0.02
N LEU A 281 45.41 -13.39 0.71
CA LEU A 281 45.91 -12.63 1.86
C LEU A 281 46.32 -13.56 3.02
N GLU A 282 45.46 -14.52 3.37
CA GLU A 282 45.79 -15.51 4.40
C GLU A 282 46.97 -16.39 3.96
N ALA A 283 47.00 -16.85 2.69
CA ALA A 283 48.16 -17.57 2.16
C ALA A 283 49.45 -16.74 2.24
N LEU A 284 49.39 -15.44 1.95
CA LEU A 284 50.52 -14.51 2.01
C LEU A 284 51.00 -14.23 3.45
N LYS A 285 50.08 -14.10 4.42
CA LYS A 285 50.43 -14.04 5.85
C LYS A 285 51.13 -15.31 6.33
N ASN A 286 50.61 -16.48 5.96
CA ASN A 286 51.22 -17.77 6.28
C ASN A 286 52.60 -17.93 5.63
N MET A 287 52.75 -17.42 4.40
CA MET A 287 54.01 -17.42 3.66
C MET A 287 55.14 -16.70 4.44
N PHE A 288 54.88 -15.49 4.95
CA PHE A 288 55.90 -14.72 5.68
C PHE A 288 56.12 -15.14 7.14
N SER A 289 55.23 -15.96 7.72
CA SER A 289 55.28 -16.37 9.13
C SER A 289 55.63 -17.85 9.31
N LYS A 290 54.74 -18.75 8.91
CA LYS A 290 54.85 -20.20 9.12
C LYS A 290 55.78 -20.87 8.11
N ASP A 291 55.83 -20.38 6.89
CA ASP A 291 56.62 -20.95 5.79
C ASP A 291 58.01 -20.33 5.63
N LEU A 292 58.41 -19.34 6.44
CA LEU A 292 59.61 -18.53 6.20
C LEU A 292 60.89 -19.37 6.06
N VAL A 293 61.02 -20.44 6.86
CA VAL A 293 62.14 -21.40 6.78
C VAL A 293 62.14 -22.18 5.46
N THR A 294 60.96 -22.55 4.94
CA THR A 294 60.80 -23.21 3.64
C THR A 294 61.21 -22.26 2.51
N ILE A 295 60.88 -20.97 2.61
CA ILE A 295 61.28 -19.96 1.63
C ILE A 295 62.79 -19.73 1.66
N GLU A 296 63.40 -19.60 2.84
CA GLU A 296 64.86 -19.53 2.99
C GLU A 296 65.58 -20.74 2.37
N SER A 297 64.94 -21.91 2.32
CA SER A 297 65.52 -23.11 1.69
C SER A 297 65.55 -23.06 0.15
N LEU A 298 64.83 -22.11 -0.46
CA LEU A 298 64.76 -21.88 -1.91
C LEU A 298 65.73 -20.78 -2.38
N LEU A 299 66.48 -20.16 -1.47
CA LEU A 299 67.30 -18.97 -1.73
C LEU A 299 68.77 -19.19 -1.35
N ASP A 300 69.69 -18.70 -2.19
CA ASP A 300 71.13 -18.71 -1.93
C ASP A 300 71.53 -17.44 -1.17
N LEU A 301 71.38 -17.50 0.16
CA LEU A 301 71.57 -16.37 1.09
C LEU A 301 72.81 -16.52 1.97
N ASN A 302 73.66 -15.50 2.01
CA ASN A 302 74.67 -15.35 3.06
C ASN A 302 74.02 -14.96 4.41
N SER A 303 74.79 -14.99 5.51
CA SER A 303 74.30 -14.71 6.86
C SER A 303 73.69 -13.31 7.06
N THR A 304 74.24 -12.29 6.40
CA THR A 304 73.74 -10.91 6.45
C THR A 304 72.43 -10.78 5.70
N THR A 305 72.40 -11.20 4.43
CA THR A 305 71.19 -11.11 3.58
C THR A 305 70.05 -11.98 4.11
N LYS A 306 70.36 -13.11 4.76
CA LYS A 306 69.37 -13.94 5.48
C LYS A 306 68.73 -13.19 6.65
N LYS A 307 69.46 -12.33 7.37
CA LYS A 307 68.91 -11.47 8.43
C LYS A 307 68.04 -10.36 7.86
N GLU A 308 68.47 -9.75 6.75
CA GLU A 308 67.72 -8.70 6.04
C GLU A 308 66.39 -9.24 5.48
N PHE A 309 66.42 -10.39 4.82
CA PHE A 309 65.24 -11.06 4.26
C PHE A 309 64.21 -11.45 5.35
N ARG A 310 64.68 -11.92 6.52
CA ARG A 310 63.83 -12.18 7.69
C ARG A 310 63.18 -10.90 8.20
N ASN A 311 63.96 -9.84 8.42
CA ASN A 311 63.45 -8.55 8.91
C ASN A 311 62.40 -7.98 7.94
N LEU A 312 62.67 -8.01 6.63
CA LEU A 312 61.74 -7.54 5.60
C LEU A 312 60.45 -8.37 5.57
N SER A 313 60.55 -9.70 5.66
CA SER A 313 59.38 -10.58 5.69
C SER A 313 58.49 -10.31 6.91
N MET A 314 59.10 -10.17 8.10
CA MET A 314 58.36 -9.82 9.33
C MET A 314 57.74 -8.42 9.27
N SER A 315 58.44 -7.41 8.73
CA SER A 315 57.85 -6.08 8.55
C SER A 315 56.70 -6.06 7.55
N LYS A 316 56.76 -6.91 6.51
CA LYS A 316 55.65 -7.05 5.54
C LYS A 316 54.43 -7.74 6.17
N VAL A 317 54.58 -8.64 7.15
CA VAL A 317 53.43 -9.11 7.97
C VAL A 317 52.77 -7.92 8.66
N VAL A 318 53.50 -7.18 9.49
CA VAL A 318 52.92 -6.04 10.26
C VAL A 318 52.29 -4.98 9.35
N PHE A 319 52.94 -4.64 8.23
CA PHE A 319 52.41 -3.70 7.24
C PHE A 319 51.11 -4.19 6.59
N ILE A 320 51.04 -5.48 6.22
CA ILE A 320 49.83 -6.10 5.68
C ILE A 320 48.74 -6.12 6.76
N GLU A 321 49.07 -6.44 8.00
CA GLU A 321 48.09 -6.54 9.08
C GLU A 321 47.47 -5.18 9.46
N ALA A 322 48.22 -4.09 9.42
CA ALA A 322 47.65 -2.74 9.55
C ALA A 322 46.92 -2.30 8.27
N MET A 323 47.62 -2.18 7.15
CA MET A 323 47.11 -1.46 5.96
C MET A 323 46.09 -2.25 5.14
N VAL A 324 46.15 -3.59 5.14
CA VAL A 324 45.20 -4.41 4.38
C VAL A 324 43.95 -4.72 5.21
N SER A 325 44.06 -4.95 6.52
CA SER A 325 42.90 -5.31 7.35
C SER A 325 41.86 -4.18 7.38
N ASP A 326 42.25 -2.96 7.72
CA ASP A 326 41.36 -1.78 7.77
C ASP A 326 40.67 -1.54 6.42
N ARG A 327 41.45 -1.65 5.33
CA ARG A 327 40.94 -1.44 3.96
C ARG A 327 39.98 -2.56 3.55
N MET A 328 40.27 -3.80 3.91
CA MET A 328 39.41 -4.96 3.67
C MET A 328 38.12 -4.87 4.49
N GLU A 329 38.17 -4.42 5.75
CA GLU A 329 36.99 -4.21 6.58
C GLU A 329 36.08 -3.13 6.00
N LEU A 330 36.63 -1.97 5.61
CA LEU A 330 35.87 -0.88 4.99
C LEU A 330 35.14 -1.36 3.72
N LEU A 331 35.82 -2.09 2.84
CA LEU A 331 35.22 -2.63 1.62
C LEU A 331 34.20 -3.73 1.90
N ASN A 332 34.43 -4.56 2.92
CA ASN A 332 33.46 -5.57 3.38
C ASN A 332 32.19 -4.92 3.95
N ARG A 333 32.32 -3.83 4.72
CA ARG A 333 31.20 -3.05 5.24
C ARG A 333 30.37 -2.45 4.11
N ASN A 334 31.03 -1.82 3.13
CA ASN A 334 30.36 -1.23 1.96
C ASN A 334 29.65 -2.29 1.11
N LEU A 335 30.29 -3.43 0.84
CA LEU A 335 29.70 -4.55 0.12
C LEU A 335 28.51 -5.18 0.90
N SER A 336 28.59 -5.25 2.23
CA SER A 336 27.48 -5.69 3.08
C SER A 336 26.25 -4.77 2.97
N VAL A 337 26.45 -3.45 2.83
CA VAL A 337 25.36 -2.50 2.59
C VAL A 337 24.72 -2.74 1.22
N LEU A 338 25.51 -2.91 0.14
CA LEU A 338 24.96 -3.22 -1.19
C LEU A 338 24.18 -4.55 -1.19
N LEU A 339 24.66 -5.58 -0.50
CA LEU A 339 23.96 -6.87 -0.40
C LEU A 339 22.64 -6.76 0.38
N LYS A 340 22.61 -5.96 1.46
CA LYS A 340 21.39 -5.66 2.23
C LYS A 340 20.39 -4.85 1.39
N LEU A 341 20.87 -3.90 0.59
CA LEU A 341 20.07 -3.13 -0.37
C LEU A 341 19.46 -4.05 -1.44
N ASN A 342 20.30 -4.83 -2.14
CA ASN A 342 19.86 -5.77 -3.17
C ASN A 342 18.84 -6.79 -2.64
N LYS A 343 19.01 -7.29 -1.40
CA LYS A 343 18.02 -8.17 -0.75
C LYS A 343 16.70 -7.44 -0.46
N ARG A 344 16.75 -6.25 0.15
CA ARG A 344 15.54 -5.46 0.44
C ARG A 344 14.76 -5.10 -0.84
N LEU A 345 15.46 -4.69 -1.90
CA LEU A 345 14.86 -4.38 -3.18
C LEU A 345 14.28 -5.61 -3.88
N THR A 346 14.94 -6.78 -3.78
CA THR A 346 14.38 -8.05 -4.29
C THR A 346 13.06 -8.38 -3.58
N ASN A 347 13.06 -8.38 -2.25
CA ASN A 347 11.84 -8.61 -1.46
C ASN A 347 10.72 -7.59 -1.78
N PHE A 348 11.07 -6.36 -2.16
CA PHE A 348 10.10 -5.35 -2.58
C PHE A 348 9.58 -5.63 -4.00
N THR A 349 10.43 -5.87 -5.00
CA THR A 349 10.01 -6.16 -6.38
C THR A 349 9.15 -7.41 -6.49
N ASP A 350 9.47 -8.44 -5.70
CA ASP A 350 8.78 -9.73 -5.76
C ASP A 350 7.32 -9.62 -5.26
N ALA A 351 7.00 -8.61 -4.43
CA ALA A 351 5.63 -8.32 -4.00
C ALA A 351 4.72 -7.80 -5.14
N PHE A 352 5.30 -7.31 -6.25
CA PHE A 352 4.60 -6.90 -7.48
C PHE A 352 4.62 -8.00 -8.56
N ARG A 353 5.07 -9.21 -8.20
CA ARG A 353 5.21 -10.40 -9.07
C ARG A 353 4.52 -11.66 -8.49
N GLY A 354 3.81 -11.51 -7.37
CA GLY A 354 3.14 -12.63 -6.70
C GLY A 354 1.96 -13.18 -7.50
N ILE A 355 1.84 -14.50 -7.59
CA ILE A 355 0.85 -15.23 -8.41
C ILE A 355 -0.61 -14.84 -8.12
N ALA A 356 -0.90 -14.33 -6.92
CA ALA A 356 -2.25 -13.88 -6.52
C ALA A 356 -2.60 -12.45 -6.95
N ASN A 357 -1.65 -11.68 -7.51
CA ASN A 357 -1.82 -10.29 -7.90
C ASN A 357 -1.49 -10.09 -9.39
N PRO A 358 -2.10 -9.10 -10.07
CA PRO A 358 -1.69 -8.74 -11.43
C PRO A 358 -0.24 -8.23 -11.47
N VAL A 359 0.55 -8.67 -12.46
CA VAL A 359 1.97 -8.33 -12.56
C VAL A 359 2.14 -6.81 -12.71
N GLY A 360 3.10 -6.25 -11.98
CA GLY A 360 3.29 -4.80 -11.88
C GLY A 360 2.51 -4.14 -10.75
N TYR A 361 1.66 -4.88 -10.04
CA TYR A 361 0.81 -4.35 -8.95
C TYR A 361 0.99 -5.13 -7.65
N LYS A 362 0.95 -4.41 -6.54
CA LYS A 362 0.90 -4.95 -5.19
C LYS A 362 -0.47 -4.63 -4.58
N LEU A 363 -1.16 -5.63 -4.06
CA LEU A 363 -2.33 -5.44 -3.20
C LEU A 363 -1.90 -4.67 -1.92
N ILE A 364 -2.57 -3.56 -1.64
CA ILE A 364 -2.34 -2.76 -0.43
C ILE A 364 -3.51 -2.79 0.55
N GLU A 365 -4.75 -2.98 0.09
CA GLU A 365 -5.96 -3.18 0.91
C GLU A 365 -6.82 -4.31 0.30
N ASP A 366 -7.49 -5.12 1.12
CA ASP A 366 -8.36 -6.24 0.70
C ASP A 366 -9.56 -6.36 1.67
N ASP A 367 -10.53 -5.46 1.49
CA ASP A 367 -11.65 -5.25 2.40
C ASP A 367 -12.92 -6.00 1.99
N LYS A 368 -13.80 -6.23 2.96
CA LYS A 368 -15.13 -6.80 2.74
C LYS A 368 -16.22 -5.87 3.23
N PHE A 369 -17.14 -5.53 2.34
CA PHE A 369 -18.28 -4.66 2.61
C PHE A 369 -19.56 -5.51 2.68
N PRO A 370 -19.88 -6.16 3.82
CA PRO A 370 -21.11 -6.93 3.94
C PRO A 370 -22.36 -6.09 3.63
N TRP A 371 -23.48 -6.75 3.34
CA TRP A 371 -24.72 -6.05 2.95
C TRP A 371 -25.24 -5.10 4.04
N SER A 372 -24.90 -5.38 5.30
CA SER A 372 -25.14 -4.55 6.48
C SER A 372 -23.92 -3.69 6.90
N TYR A 373 -23.07 -3.25 5.96
CA TYR A 373 -21.91 -2.41 6.31
C TYR A 373 -22.32 -0.95 6.47
N GLU A 374 -22.26 -0.46 7.71
CA GLU A 374 -22.82 0.81 8.17
C GLU A 374 -21.80 1.99 8.11
N LYS A 375 -20.61 1.74 7.58
CA LYS A 375 -19.46 2.65 7.59
C LYS A 375 -18.99 3.01 6.18
N THR A 376 -18.17 4.05 6.10
CA THR A 376 -17.34 4.39 4.94
C THR A 376 -15.88 4.13 5.30
N LYS A 377 -15.19 3.29 4.51
CA LYS A 377 -13.73 3.16 4.61
C LYS A 377 -13.07 4.40 4.02
N VAL A 378 -12.06 4.91 4.72
CA VAL A 378 -11.34 6.12 4.36
C VAL A 378 -9.85 5.84 4.42
N TYR A 379 -9.25 5.68 3.23
CA TYR A 379 -7.82 5.44 3.05
C TYR A 379 -7.12 6.77 2.77
N ASP A 380 -6.27 7.21 3.69
CA ASP A 380 -5.33 8.30 3.48
C ASP A 380 -4.05 7.73 2.86
N ILE A 381 -3.75 8.15 1.63
CA ILE A 381 -2.63 7.62 0.85
C ILE A 381 -1.66 8.76 0.55
N LYS A 382 -0.43 8.60 1.03
CA LYS A 382 0.59 9.64 1.04
C LYS A 382 1.84 9.13 0.35
N SER A 383 2.25 9.80 -0.72
CA SER A 383 3.60 9.67 -1.26
C SER A 383 4.50 10.78 -0.71
N THR A 384 5.74 10.42 -0.42
CA THR A 384 6.81 11.33 -0.02
C THR A 384 8.02 11.02 -0.88
N LYS A 385 8.42 11.99 -1.71
CA LYS A 385 9.65 11.91 -2.50
C LYS A 385 10.87 11.83 -1.57
N LEU A 386 11.88 11.09 -2.00
CA LEU A 386 13.12 10.89 -1.27
C LEU A 386 14.29 11.57 -1.99
N LEU A 387 15.27 12.00 -1.21
CA LEU A 387 16.57 12.46 -1.70
C LEU A 387 17.54 11.27 -1.84
N GLN A 388 18.66 11.45 -2.54
CA GLN A 388 19.67 10.39 -2.76
C GLN A 388 20.28 9.79 -1.49
N ASN A 389 20.22 10.50 -0.36
CA ASN A 389 20.66 10.00 0.95
C ASN A 389 19.57 9.24 1.73
N GLY A 390 18.34 9.18 1.21
CA GLY A 390 17.18 8.55 1.82
C GLY A 390 16.30 9.49 2.68
N ASP A 391 16.67 10.76 2.84
CA ASP A 391 15.85 11.73 3.58
C ASP A 391 14.58 12.11 2.79
N ALA A 392 13.53 12.50 3.53
CA ALA A 392 12.28 12.98 2.96
C ALA A 392 12.43 14.38 2.36
N ASP A 393 12.07 14.52 1.09
CA ASP A 393 11.88 15.81 0.43
C ASP A 393 10.59 16.46 0.99
N LYS A 394 10.75 17.54 1.75
CA LYS A 394 9.64 18.21 2.47
C LYS A 394 8.60 18.80 1.53
N ASP A 395 9.03 19.30 0.38
CA ASP A 395 8.15 19.91 -0.62
C ASP A 395 7.59 18.84 -1.58
N GLY A 396 8.27 17.70 -1.69
CA GLY A 396 7.86 16.51 -2.45
C GLY A 396 6.82 15.62 -1.77
N VAL A 397 5.95 16.16 -0.91
CA VAL A 397 4.84 15.42 -0.26
C VAL A 397 3.54 15.60 -1.04
N TYR A 398 2.87 14.49 -1.34
CA TYR A 398 1.57 14.46 -2.02
C TYR A 398 0.63 13.50 -1.29
N ALA A 399 -0.60 13.94 -1.01
CA ALA A 399 -1.63 13.13 -0.37
C ALA A 399 -2.90 13.09 -1.22
N ILE A 400 -3.64 11.99 -1.12
CA ILE A 400 -5.01 11.82 -1.60
C ILE A 400 -5.83 11.11 -0.53
N LYS A 401 -7.15 11.38 -0.52
CA LYS A 401 -8.10 10.65 0.34
C LYS A 401 -9.04 9.84 -0.54
N VAL A 402 -9.07 8.53 -0.32
CA VAL A 402 -9.95 7.59 -1.03
C VAL A 402 -11.05 7.16 -0.07
N LYS A 403 -12.30 7.56 -0.34
CA LYS A 403 -13.48 7.13 0.41
C LYS A 403 -14.21 6.03 -0.37
N VAL A 404 -14.45 4.91 0.29
CA VAL A 404 -15.11 3.73 -0.30
C VAL A 404 -16.27 3.33 0.58
N PHE A 405 -17.45 3.19 -0.02
CA PHE A 405 -18.67 2.80 0.66
C PHE A 405 -19.47 1.82 -0.20
N LYS A 406 -20.43 1.13 0.43
CA LYS A 406 -21.30 0.19 -0.27
C LYS A 406 -22.14 0.92 -1.33
N SER A 407 -22.27 0.34 -2.52
CA SER A 407 -23.31 0.76 -3.46
C SER A 407 -24.69 0.42 -2.88
N GLN A 408 -25.32 1.44 -2.30
CA GLN A 408 -26.74 1.43 -1.96
C GLN A 408 -27.60 1.74 -3.23
N GLY A 409 -27.04 1.50 -4.42
CA GLY A 409 -27.59 1.90 -5.71
C GLY A 409 -27.48 3.40 -5.96
N ARG A 410 -28.32 3.90 -6.88
CA ARG A 410 -28.37 5.31 -7.30
C ARG A 410 -29.12 6.20 -6.29
N LEU A 411 -28.85 6.02 -5.01
CA LEU A 411 -29.64 6.51 -3.89
C LEU A 411 -28.75 7.19 -2.84
N ALA A 412 -29.16 8.39 -2.41
CA ALA A 412 -28.64 9.03 -1.21
C ALA A 412 -29.80 9.37 -0.27
N VAL A 413 -29.58 9.18 1.03
CA VAL A 413 -30.61 9.29 2.06
C VAL A 413 -30.25 10.44 2.99
N PHE A 414 -31.21 11.31 3.31
CA PHE A 414 -30.98 12.43 4.24
C PHE A 414 -32.23 12.78 5.06
N PRO A 415 -32.10 13.17 6.34
CA PRO A 415 -33.19 13.70 7.12
C PRO A 415 -33.49 15.15 6.73
N SER A 416 -34.75 15.56 6.79
CA SER A 416 -35.14 16.97 6.74
C SER A 416 -36.32 17.25 7.65
N LEU A 417 -36.41 18.46 8.16
CA LEU A 417 -37.69 19.00 8.63
C LEU A 417 -38.42 19.64 7.45
N GLY A 418 -39.75 19.69 7.54
CA GLY A 418 -40.59 20.34 6.54
C GLY A 418 -41.92 20.77 7.12
N LEU A 419 -42.57 21.71 6.45
CA LEU A 419 -43.98 22.03 6.72
C LEU A 419 -44.81 21.38 5.62
N PHE A 420 -45.84 20.62 6.00
CA PHE A 420 -46.82 20.10 5.05
C PHE A 420 -48.20 20.69 5.25
N TYR A 421 -48.94 20.75 4.15
CA TYR A 421 -50.37 21.00 4.10
C TYR A 421 -51.12 19.68 3.87
N THR A 422 -52.23 19.47 4.56
CA THR A 422 -53.23 18.43 4.27
C THR A 422 -54.64 18.96 4.56
N PRO A 423 -55.68 18.54 3.81
CA PRO A 423 -57.06 18.74 4.21
C PRO A 423 -57.55 17.68 5.22
N PHE A 424 -56.67 16.89 5.83
CA PHE A 424 -57.06 15.91 6.85
C PHE A 424 -57.62 16.59 8.11
N GLU A 425 -58.70 16.01 8.61
CA GLU A 425 -59.48 16.44 9.77
C GLU A 425 -59.92 15.19 10.53
N TYR A 426 -59.67 15.16 11.84
CA TYR A 426 -60.17 14.09 12.70
C TYR A 426 -61.66 14.27 12.91
N LYS A 427 -62.47 13.29 12.48
CA LYS A 427 -63.88 13.22 12.87
C LYS A 427 -64.00 13.04 14.38
N ASN A 428 -64.95 13.74 14.98
CA ASN A 428 -65.25 13.67 16.41
C ASN A 428 -66.70 13.24 16.57
N TYR A 429 -66.95 12.14 17.29
CA TYR A 429 -68.30 11.64 17.54
C TYR A 429 -68.71 11.94 18.98
N GLY A 430 -69.98 12.30 19.15
CA GLY A 430 -70.60 12.56 20.44
C GLY A 430 -72.10 12.28 20.37
N ILE A 431 -72.83 12.59 21.45
CA ILE A 431 -74.28 12.39 21.51
C ILE A 431 -74.97 13.76 21.58
N SER A 432 -75.97 13.94 20.71
CA SER A 432 -76.86 15.10 20.71
C SER A 432 -78.29 14.59 20.69
N GLU A 433 -79.15 15.08 21.59
CA GLU A 433 -80.57 14.72 21.66
C GLU A 433 -80.86 13.19 21.73
N GLY A 434 -79.90 12.40 22.24
CA GLY A 434 -79.99 10.94 22.34
C GLY A 434 -79.58 10.15 21.09
N VAL A 435 -79.02 10.81 20.07
CA VAL A 435 -78.48 10.16 18.88
C VAL A 435 -76.99 10.49 18.65
N VAL A 436 -76.29 9.57 17.98
CA VAL A 436 -74.88 9.75 17.59
C VAL A 436 -74.78 10.87 16.56
N ALA A 437 -73.99 11.89 16.87
CA ALA A 437 -73.74 13.04 16.02
C ALA A 437 -72.24 13.15 15.69
N GLU A 438 -71.93 13.55 14.45
CA GLU A 438 -70.60 14.04 14.11
C GLU A 438 -70.51 15.51 14.57
N THR A 439 -69.62 15.74 15.53
CA THR A 439 -69.30 17.06 16.10
C THR A 439 -68.16 17.71 15.33
N GLN A 440 -67.85 18.98 15.60
CA GLN A 440 -66.79 19.70 14.90
C GLN A 440 -65.46 18.95 14.97
N GLY A 441 -64.88 18.66 13.81
CA GLY A 441 -63.64 17.90 13.68
C GLY A 441 -62.39 18.73 13.98
N ASP A 442 -61.32 18.03 14.34
CA ASP A 442 -60.02 18.66 14.59
C ASP A 442 -59.21 18.72 13.30
N ALA A 443 -59.29 19.84 12.59
CA ALA A 443 -58.59 20.05 11.32
C ALA A 443 -57.07 20.20 11.51
N VAL A 444 -56.29 19.40 10.78
CA VAL A 444 -54.83 19.37 10.93
C VAL A 444 -54.15 20.51 10.16
N TYR A 445 -54.65 20.81 8.95
CA TYR A 445 -54.19 21.81 7.99
C TYR A 445 -52.67 21.88 7.78
N PHE A 446 -51.92 22.55 8.65
CA PHE A 446 -50.47 22.70 8.55
C PHE A 446 -49.78 22.10 9.77
N ARG A 447 -48.78 21.25 9.55
CA ARG A 447 -47.93 20.69 10.63
C ARG A 447 -46.46 20.62 10.21
N PRO A 448 -45.53 20.79 11.17
CA PRO A 448 -44.15 20.40 10.98
C PRO A 448 -44.06 18.86 10.96
N ALA A 449 -43.20 18.31 10.12
CA ALA A 449 -42.92 16.88 10.05
C ALA A 449 -41.41 16.63 9.93
N ALA A 450 -40.97 15.50 10.48
CA ALA A 450 -39.65 14.94 10.22
C ALA A 450 -39.75 13.98 9.03
N TYR A 451 -38.78 14.05 8.13
CA TYR A 451 -38.77 13.30 6.88
C TYR A 451 -37.44 12.61 6.65
N LEU A 452 -37.50 11.35 6.22
CA LEU A 452 -36.42 10.62 5.60
C LEU A 452 -36.60 10.70 4.09
N ASN A 453 -35.64 11.33 3.42
CA ASN A 453 -35.68 11.60 1.98
C ASN A 453 -34.75 10.64 1.24
N PHE A 454 -35.21 10.13 0.11
CA PHE A 454 -34.54 9.13 -0.71
C PHE A 454 -34.30 9.73 -2.10
N LEU A 455 -33.12 10.33 -2.29
CA LEU A 455 -32.76 11.09 -3.47
C LEU A 455 -32.18 10.17 -4.56
N LEU A 456 -32.78 10.19 -5.75
CA LEU A 456 -32.41 9.32 -6.86
C LEU A 456 -31.50 10.06 -7.85
N ARG A 457 -30.38 9.44 -8.25
CA ARG A 457 -29.33 10.04 -9.12
C ARG A 457 -29.87 10.43 -10.52
N PRO A 458 -29.97 11.73 -10.86
CA PRO A 458 -30.17 12.20 -12.23
C PRO A 458 -28.80 12.29 -12.95
N LYS A 459 -28.71 12.91 -14.14
CA LYS A 459 -27.40 13.11 -14.78
C LYS A 459 -26.58 14.16 -14.03
N LYS A 460 -25.25 14.04 -14.08
CA LYS A 460 -24.34 14.97 -13.43
C LYS A 460 -24.43 16.35 -14.09
N GLY A 461 -24.96 17.32 -13.34
CA GLY A 461 -25.22 18.69 -13.81
C GLY A 461 -26.67 19.12 -13.64
N ASP A 462 -27.61 18.16 -13.58
CA ASP A 462 -29.04 18.42 -13.47
C ASP A 462 -29.40 19.26 -12.23
N ILE A 463 -30.53 19.96 -12.31
CA ILE A 463 -31.01 20.89 -11.26
C ILE A 463 -32.12 20.23 -10.41
N LEU A 464 -32.92 19.36 -11.01
CA LEU A 464 -34.01 18.64 -10.36
C LEU A 464 -33.60 17.20 -10.09
N TYR A 465 -33.68 16.79 -8.82
CA TYR A 465 -33.35 15.45 -8.36
C TYR A 465 -34.64 14.76 -7.92
N PRO A 466 -35.12 13.72 -8.63
CA PRO A 466 -36.32 12.98 -8.21
C PRO A 466 -36.09 12.33 -6.86
N MET A 467 -37.13 12.31 -6.03
CA MET A 467 -37.02 11.99 -4.61
C MET A 467 -38.25 11.21 -4.15
N LEU A 468 -38.05 10.12 -3.39
CA LEU A 468 -39.10 9.52 -2.57
C LEU A 468 -38.97 10.07 -1.15
N GLN A 469 -40.07 10.13 -0.41
CA GLN A 469 -40.09 10.66 0.96
C GLN A 469 -41.00 9.81 1.84
N ILE A 470 -40.50 9.48 3.03
CA ILE A 470 -41.28 8.93 4.15
C ILE A 470 -41.11 9.89 5.31
N GLY A 471 -42.15 10.17 6.07
CA GLY A 471 -42.05 11.03 7.24
C GLY A 471 -42.96 10.61 8.38
N VAL A 472 -42.77 11.31 9.49
CA VAL A 472 -43.56 11.20 10.71
C VAL A 472 -43.88 12.60 11.23
N THR A 473 -45.09 12.77 11.72
CA THR A 473 -45.55 13.97 12.41
C THR A 473 -46.46 13.60 13.55
N GLN A 474 -46.50 14.44 14.58
CA GLN A 474 -47.58 14.40 15.55
C GLN A 474 -48.84 15.03 14.92
N GLY A 475 -49.90 14.24 14.75
CA GLY A 475 -51.23 14.76 14.53
C GLY A 475 -51.83 15.34 15.82
N ILE A 476 -53.14 15.57 15.84
CA ILE A 476 -53.81 16.13 17.02
C ILE A 476 -54.09 15.05 18.07
N LYS A 477 -54.27 13.79 17.64
CA LYS A 477 -54.61 12.65 18.52
C LYS A 477 -53.75 11.40 18.30
N THR A 478 -53.07 11.31 17.16
CA THR A 478 -52.31 10.14 16.69
C THR A 478 -51.12 10.59 15.84
N PRO A 479 -50.08 9.76 15.66
CA PRO A 479 -49.06 10.02 14.63
C PRO A 479 -49.68 9.92 13.23
N LEU A 480 -49.14 10.71 12.29
CA LEU A 480 -49.47 10.65 10.87
C LEU A 480 -48.18 10.39 10.08
N PHE A 481 -48.29 9.59 9.02
CA PHE A 481 -47.16 9.10 8.23
C PHE A 481 -47.31 9.55 6.77
N PRO A 482 -46.79 10.75 6.41
CA PRO A 482 -46.73 11.19 5.02
C PRO A 482 -45.74 10.32 4.21
N VAL A 483 -46.22 9.73 3.12
CA VAL A 483 -45.40 8.98 2.15
C VAL A 483 -45.63 9.58 0.77
N GLY A 484 -44.58 10.02 0.06
CA GLY A 484 -44.77 10.74 -1.19
C GLY A 484 -43.58 10.74 -2.13
N ILE A 485 -43.79 11.41 -3.27
CA ILE A 485 -42.82 11.58 -4.34
C ILE A 485 -42.63 13.06 -4.62
N GLY A 486 -41.47 13.44 -5.14
CA GLY A 486 -41.17 14.84 -5.37
C GLY A 486 -39.83 15.10 -6.01
N PHE A 487 -39.37 16.34 -5.90
CA PHE A 487 -38.11 16.80 -6.45
C PHE A 487 -37.36 17.70 -5.46
N SER A 488 -36.06 17.47 -5.32
CA SER A 488 -35.14 18.43 -4.71
C SER A 488 -34.54 19.36 -5.78
N ILE A 489 -34.49 20.66 -5.50
CA ILE A 489 -33.88 21.67 -6.38
C ILE A 489 -32.45 21.94 -5.87
N ARG A 490 -31.56 20.97 -6.10
CA ARG A 490 -30.20 20.91 -5.53
C ARG A 490 -30.20 21.23 -4.02
N ASP A 491 -29.28 22.07 -3.60
CA ASP A 491 -28.90 22.51 -2.26
C ASP A 491 -29.82 23.62 -1.69
N ARG A 492 -31.14 23.55 -1.94
CA ARG A 492 -32.07 24.64 -1.61
C ARG A 492 -33.32 24.20 -0.87
N PHE A 493 -34.19 23.43 -1.52
CA PHE A 493 -35.41 22.89 -0.93
C PHE A 493 -35.92 21.71 -1.77
N SER A 494 -36.80 20.90 -1.19
CA SER A 494 -37.56 19.89 -1.93
C SER A 494 -39.06 20.07 -1.74
N ILE A 495 -39.81 19.79 -2.80
CA ILE A 495 -41.28 19.74 -2.80
C ILE A 495 -41.69 18.28 -2.95
N THR A 496 -42.62 17.78 -2.13
CA THR A 496 -43.22 16.45 -2.31
C THR A 496 -44.74 16.50 -2.22
N ILE A 497 -45.37 15.50 -2.83
CA ILE A 497 -46.82 15.27 -2.78
C ILE A 497 -47.06 13.76 -2.65
N GLY A 498 -48.10 13.35 -1.91
CA GLY A 498 -48.43 11.93 -1.77
C GLY A 498 -49.54 11.63 -0.78
N PRO A 499 -49.82 10.33 -0.55
CA PRO A 499 -50.70 9.88 0.53
C PRO A 499 -50.17 10.24 1.92
N LEU A 500 -51.08 10.67 2.78
CA LEU A 500 -50.89 10.80 4.22
C LEU A 500 -51.65 9.65 4.89
N LEU A 501 -50.93 8.73 5.52
CA LEU A 501 -51.54 7.66 6.32
C LEU A 501 -51.83 8.21 7.72
N ALA A 502 -53.08 8.13 8.16
CA ALA A 502 -53.55 8.67 9.42
C ALA A 502 -54.31 7.60 10.21
N PHE A 503 -53.99 7.43 11.49
CA PHE A 503 -54.79 6.64 12.40
C PHE A 503 -55.93 7.51 12.93
N GLN A 504 -57.17 7.19 12.59
CA GLN A 504 -58.35 7.93 13.00
C GLN A 504 -59.35 7.01 13.70
N ASN A 505 -59.96 7.52 14.75
CA ASN A 505 -61.10 6.86 15.38
C ASN A 505 -62.35 7.07 14.51
N GLU A 506 -63.07 5.98 14.23
CA GLU A 506 -64.27 5.94 13.41
C GLU A 506 -65.29 4.98 14.03
N LEU A 507 -66.58 5.18 13.72
CA LEU A 507 -67.64 4.24 14.11
C LEU A 507 -67.47 2.91 13.36
N ASP A 508 -67.66 1.80 14.06
CA ASP A 508 -67.57 0.46 13.49
C ASP A 508 -68.91 -0.01 12.91
N LYS A 509 -69.99 0.15 13.69
CA LYS A 509 -71.35 -0.33 13.38
C LYS A 509 -72.42 0.76 13.55
N LEU A 510 -72.19 1.76 14.40
CA LEU A 510 -73.11 2.88 14.57
C LEU A 510 -73.05 3.82 13.36
N THR A 511 -74.17 4.50 13.10
CA THR A 511 -74.28 5.52 12.06
C THR A 511 -74.72 6.84 12.68
N ILE A 512 -74.40 7.96 12.00
CA ILE A 512 -74.86 9.28 12.42
C ILE A 512 -76.40 9.31 12.36
N GLY A 513 -77.03 9.69 13.48
CA GLY A 513 -78.48 9.62 13.67
C GLY A 513 -78.99 8.33 14.35
N ALA A 514 -78.13 7.34 14.62
CA ALA A 514 -78.52 6.16 15.41
C ALA A 514 -78.67 6.52 16.90
N THR A 515 -79.68 5.95 17.58
CA THR A 515 -79.86 6.08 19.04
C THR A 515 -78.84 5.24 19.79
N ALA A 516 -78.09 5.85 20.70
CA ALA A 516 -77.06 5.21 21.53
C ALA A 516 -76.85 5.98 22.85
N ASP A 517 -76.10 5.38 23.77
CA ASP A 517 -75.56 6.06 24.96
C ASP A 517 -74.02 6.19 24.91
N ASP A 518 -73.44 6.93 25.86
CA ASP A 518 -72.01 7.23 25.92
C ASP A 518 -71.10 6.01 26.17
N ALA A 519 -71.66 4.86 26.54
CA ALA A 519 -70.91 3.61 26.65
C ALA A 519 -70.93 2.87 25.30
N ILE A 520 -72.12 2.70 24.73
CA ILE A 520 -72.32 2.08 23.40
C ILE A 520 -71.53 2.85 22.32
N LEU A 521 -71.48 4.19 22.39
CA LEU A 521 -70.67 5.00 21.49
C LEU A 521 -69.15 4.78 21.67
N LYS A 522 -68.67 4.57 22.90
CA LYS A 522 -67.23 4.33 23.14
C LYS A 522 -66.79 2.94 22.69
N ASP A 523 -67.63 1.93 22.91
CA ASP A 523 -67.33 0.55 22.52
C ASP A 523 -67.38 0.34 20.98
N ASP A 524 -68.10 1.21 20.25
CA ASP A 524 -68.14 1.18 18.78
C ASP A 524 -67.00 1.96 18.11
N ILE A 525 -66.37 2.90 18.81
CA ILE A 525 -65.27 3.71 18.27
C ILE A 525 -64.00 2.86 18.13
N ASN A 526 -63.62 2.58 16.88
CA ASN A 526 -62.44 1.79 16.54
C ASN A 526 -61.43 2.62 15.73
N THR A 527 -60.13 2.41 15.98
CA THR A 527 -59.07 3.10 15.23
C THR A 527 -58.85 2.44 13.88
N ARG A 528 -59.10 3.17 12.79
CA ARG A 528 -58.91 2.74 11.39
C ARG A 528 -57.81 3.56 10.72
N VAL A 529 -57.18 2.98 9.69
CA VAL A 529 -56.19 3.70 8.84
C VAL A 529 -56.94 4.43 7.73
N ARG A 530 -56.93 5.76 7.78
CA ARG A 530 -57.51 6.64 6.75
C ARG A 530 -56.40 7.24 5.90
N VAL A 531 -56.63 7.32 4.60
CA VAL A 531 -55.69 7.92 3.64
C VAL A 531 -56.20 9.31 3.24
N SER A 532 -55.37 10.33 3.44
CA SER A 532 -55.55 11.68 2.88
C SER A 532 -54.45 11.95 1.85
N TRP A 533 -54.40 13.15 1.26
CA TRP A 533 -53.21 13.64 0.55
C TRP A 533 -52.49 14.70 1.37
N TYR A 534 -51.19 14.87 1.10
CA TYR A 534 -50.41 16.01 1.59
C TYR A 534 -49.55 16.62 0.48
N LEU A 535 -49.14 17.86 0.70
CA LEU A 535 -48.11 18.58 -0.06
C LEU A 535 -47.11 19.16 0.94
N SER A 536 -45.81 18.86 0.83
CA SER A 536 -44.78 19.40 1.74
C SER A 536 -43.77 20.29 1.04
N LEU A 537 -43.22 21.24 1.82
CA LEU A 537 -42.05 22.03 1.50
C LEU A 537 -40.99 21.75 2.57
N ASN A 538 -39.86 21.17 2.16
CA ASN A 538 -38.83 20.66 3.06
C ASN A 538 -37.55 21.48 2.91
N TYR A 539 -36.97 21.85 4.05
CA TYR A 539 -35.83 22.74 4.14
C TYR A 539 -35.04 22.41 5.42
N LYS A 540 -33.72 22.55 5.38
CA LYS A 540 -32.91 22.31 6.57
C LYS A 540 -32.96 23.58 7.43
N LEU A 541 -33.73 23.55 8.53
CA LEU A 541 -33.46 24.46 9.64
C LEU A 541 -32.03 24.17 10.12
N GLY A 542 -31.18 25.19 10.08
CA GLY A 542 -29.73 25.04 10.29
C GLY A 542 -29.35 24.67 11.72
N LYS A 543 -28.08 24.26 11.86
CA LYS A 543 -27.28 24.60 13.04
C LYS A 543 -26.61 25.95 12.77
#